data_AF-D8PLF1-F1
#
_entry.id   AF-D8PLF1-F1
#
_cell.length_a   1.000
_cell.length_b   1.000
_cell.length_c   1.000
_cell.angle_alpha   90.00
_cell.angle_beta   90.00
_cell.angle_gamma   90.00
#
_symmetry.space_group_name_H-M   'P 1'
#
loop_
_entity.id
_entity.type
_entity.pdbx_description
1 polymer ?
#
loop_
_entity_poly.entity_id
_entity_poly.type
_entity_poly.pdbx_seq_one_letter_code
_entity_poly.pdbx_strand_id
1 'polypeptide(L)'
;MDTTTTARRGSQTGLKSTCDFEDWEDLKDLFQKAAEQYESDDTSEALALLRGVIHECHRFLLHYQDPSVLFSAPSPREESETPPDLSPSEEKLRSEWSFENIQSDSISHKSCHHHRHVSQPQPPLARRKCKCRELPTAFHAILGSTLFLFGNLIAQDPNVALEGEPNTPIPYWLAALDVFETGENLPKRTDGRSTCDAPEDWRMAIVWGRTLVCIAEEAIERSKDTPAFTAEEPAWPKESPFSVIAARRPPITLRMSLAGATANDLMILAMDQFSRGIFHMPHPLHATHAQPPPDGAEDMSTAPPTSATATDNFSRAKELYTVAHEVLLLAEKLTVPRERQYWASWADSVFEQMRMEADMDNWRGPITRMRGKCWLTYGSARLDEIEARLQEAHSDAESDAVLASESAVEARHALEKAMEFFERALELSSRPDADMDLDPTTQERDALSETKDLLLEAVLPLLDLTPEKSKRDELYARAVRVGGEDVVRLLQGDPMDEDED
;
A
#
# COMPACT_ATOMS: atom_id res chain seq x y z
N MET A 1 4.53 30.30 -6.34
CA MET A 1 4.04 28.93 -6.61
C MET A 1 2.92 29.02 -7.62
N ASP A 2 2.90 28.11 -8.57
CA ASP A 2 1.92 28.11 -9.65
C ASP A 2 0.62 27.45 -9.21
N THR A 3 -0.38 28.25 -8.83
CA THR A 3 -1.71 27.77 -8.41
C THR A 3 -2.69 27.66 -9.57
N THR A 4 -2.19 27.77 -10.81
CA THR A 4 -3.05 27.74 -12.00
C THR A 4 -3.61 26.34 -12.28
N THR A 5 -4.72 26.30 -13.02
CA THR A 5 -5.40 25.08 -13.43
C THR A 5 -4.46 24.07 -14.12
N THR A 6 -4.58 22.80 -13.73
CA THR A 6 -3.92 21.64 -14.37
C THR A 6 -4.52 21.28 -15.73
N ALA A 7 -5.62 21.91 -16.12
CA ALA A 7 -6.21 21.78 -17.45
C ALA A 7 -5.36 22.43 -18.56
N ARG A 8 -4.40 23.29 -18.17
CA ARG A 8 -3.54 24.02 -19.09
C ARG A 8 -2.09 23.97 -18.63
N ARG A 9 -1.23 24.49 -19.48
CA ARG A 9 0.18 24.71 -19.16
C ARG A 9 0.29 25.73 -18.01
N GLY A 10 1.03 25.37 -16.96
CA GLY A 10 1.29 26.26 -15.83
C GLY A 10 1.97 27.56 -16.26
N SER A 11 1.63 28.65 -15.57
CA SER A 11 2.13 30.01 -15.80
C SER A 11 3.66 30.11 -15.78
N GLN A 12 4.35 29.25 -15.01
CA GLN A 12 5.81 29.30 -14.86
C GLN A 12 6.57 28.29 -15.73
N THR A 13 5.86 27.32 -16.34
CA THR A 13 6.47 26.20 -17.10
C THR A 13 7.20 26.60 -18.39
N GLY A 14 7.14 27.88 -18.79
CA GLY A 14 7.84 28.42 -19.97
C GLY A 14 8.95 29.43 -19.65
N LEU A 15 9.19 29.76 -18.37
CA LEU A 15 10.11 30.84 -17.99
C LEU A 15 11.59 30.41 -18.02
N LYS A 16 11.88 29.15 -17.68
CA LYS A 16 13.22 28.55 -17.82
C LYS A 16 13.21 27.60 -19.02
N SER A 17 14.22 27.72 -19.89
CA SER A 17 14.38 26.88 -21.09
C SER A 17 15.07 25.54 -20.83
N THR A 18 15.46 25.27 -19.58
CA THR A 18 16.19 24.06 -19.16
C THR A 18 15.67 23.59 -17.82
N CYS A 19 15.73 22.28 -17.58
CA CYS A 19 15.56 21.64 -16.27
C CYS A 19 16.93 21.09 -15.87
N ASP A 20 17.45 21.42 -14.70
CA ASP A 20 18.73 20.88 -14.21
C ASP A 20 18.58 20.12 -12.89
N PHE A 21 19.71 19.78 -12.24
CA PHE A 21 19.70 19.06 -10.98
C PHE A 21 19.22 19.92 -9.80
N GLU A 22 19.42 21.25 -9.83
CA GLU A 22 18.92 22.13 -8.77
C GLU A 22 17.39 22.19 -8.83
N ASP A 23 16.83 22.29 -10.03
CA ASP A 23 15.38 22.20 -10.21
C ASP A 23 14.80 20.86 -9.72
N TRP A 24 15.58 19.77 -9.75
CA TRP A 24 15.16 18.46 -9.21
C TRP A 24 15.11 18.47 -7.68
N GLU A 25 16.10 19.07 -7.03
CA GLU A 25 16.09 19.25 -5.57
C GLU A 25 14.91 20.15 -5.14
N ASP A 26 14.68 21.27 -5.85
CA ASP A 26 13.55 22.17 -5.60
C ASP A 26 12.19 21.45 -5.74
N LEU A 27 12.06 20.53 -6.71
CA LEU A 27 10.86 19.72 -6.90
C LEU A 27 10.62 18.77 -5.71
N LYS A 28 11.67 18.14 -5.18
CA LYS A 28 11.56 17.27 -4.00
C LYS A 28 11.12 18.06 -2.77
N ASP A 29 11.71 19.23 -2.54
CA ASP A 29 11.35 20.10 -1.42
C ASP A 29 9.90 20.59 -1.55
N LEU A 30 9.47 20.95 -2.76
CA LEU A 30 8.09 21.34 -3.04
C LEU A 30 7.12 20.19 -2.76
N PHE A 31 7.44 18.97 -3.21
CA PHE A 31 6.62 17.78 -2.96
C PHE A 31 6.57 17.43 -1.47
N GLN A 32 7.71 17.47 -0.76
CA GLN A 32 7.77 17.21 0.67
C GLN A 32 6.86 18.18 1.44
N LYS A 33 6.93 19.48 1.10
CA LYS A 33 6.03 20.48 1.68
C LYS A 33 4.56 20.20 1.35
N ALA A 34 4.26 19.80 0.10
CA ALA A 34 2.90 19.46 -0.30
C ALA A 34 2.34 18.26 0.49
N ALA A 35 3.15 17.22 0.70
CA ALA A 35 2.79 16.05 1.47
C ALA A 35 2.57 16.39 2.95
N GLU A 36 3.43 17.22 3.54
CA GLU A 36 3.25 17.69 4.94
C GLU A 36 1.95 18.47 5.13
N GLN A 37 1.58 19.34 4.18
CA GLN A 37 0.31 20.07 4.25
C GLN A 37 -0.91 19.17 3.98
N TYR A 38 -0.74 18.12 3.18
CA TYR A 38 -1.78 17.11 3.02
C TYR A 38 -2.00 16.34 4.33
N GLU A 39 -0.94 15.99 5.05
CA GLU A 39 -1.03 15.28 6.33
C GLU A 39 -1.53 16.14 7.50
N SER A 40 -1.41 17.47 7.41
CA SER A 40 -1.90 18.42 8.42
C SER A 40 -3.39 18.78 8.26
N ASP A 41 -4.08 18.16 7.29
CA ASP A 41 -5.45 18.47 6.88
C ASP A 41 -5.66 19.94 6.41
N ASP A 42 -4.60 20.66 6.00
CA ASP A 42 -4.73 21.96 5.31
C ASP A 42 -4.97 21.73 3.80
N THR A 43 -6.22 21.36 3.46
CA THR A 43 -6.63 21.06 2.09
C THR A 43 -6.32 22.21 1.12
N SER A 44 -6.47 23.47 1.55
CA SER A 44 -6.28 24.63 0.68
C SER A 44 -4.80 24.84 0.33
N GLU A 45 -3.90 24.79 1.33
CA GLU A 45 -2.46 24.90 1.07
C GLU A 45 -1.97 23.66 0.30
N ALA A 46 -2.38 22.46 0.69
CA ALA A 46 -2.02 21.21 0.02
C ALA A 46 -2.39 21.25 -1.47
N LEU A 47 -3.62 21.63 -1.83
CA LEU A 47 -4.05 21.74 -3.22
C LEU A 47 -3.20 22.72 -4.04
N ALA A 48 -2.86 23.87 -3.46
CA ALA A 48 -2.03 24.87 -4.14
C ALA A 48 -0.61 24.34 -4.40
N LEU A 49 -0.03 23.63 -3.43
CA LEU A 49 1.29 23.03 -3.55
C LEU A 49 1.30 21.87 -4.56
N LEU A 50 0.32 20.95 -4.48
CA LEU A 50 0.20 19.81 -5.39
C LEU A 50 0.03 20.26 -6.85
N ARG A 51 -0.73 21.32 -7.14
CA ARG A 51 -0.79 21.92 -8.50
C ARG A 51 0.59 22.41 -8.94
N GLY A 52 1.33 23.05 -8.04
CA GLY A 52 2.71 23.47 -8.29
C GLY A 52 3.62 22.30 -8.66
N VAL A 53 3.54 21.19 -7.91
CA VAL A 53 4.29 19.96 -8.19
C VAL A 53 3.92 19.38 -9.55
N ILE A 54 2.62 19.29 -9.89
CA ILE A 54 2.16 18.78 -11.19
C ILE A 54 2.72 19.63 -12.35
N HIS A 55 2.68 20.96 -12.23
CA HIS A 55 3.21 21.86 -13.26
C HIS A 55 4.72 21.76 -13.40
N GLU A 56 5.42 21.60 -12.29
CA GLU A 56 6.88 21.44 -12.31
C GLU A 56 7.25 20.09 -12.93
N CYS A 57 6.61 18.98 -12.53
CA CYS A 57 6.77 17.69 -13.20
C CYS A 57 6.44 17.76 -14.70
N HIS A 58 5.39 18.49 -15.10
CA HIS A 58 5.07 18.70 -16.50
C HIS A 58 6.22 19.42 -17.23
N ARG A 59 6.86 20.42 -16.61
CA ARG A 59 8.06 21.08 -17.17
C ARG A 59 9.18 20.06 -17.42
N PHE A 60 9.49 19.18 -16.48
CA PHE A 60 10.46 18.10 -16.68
C PHE A 60 10.07 17.18 -17.85
N LEU A 61 8.80 16.80 -17.94
CA LEU A 61 8.27 15.98 -19.05
C LEU A 61 8.23 16.73 -20.40
N LEU A 62 8.46 18.03 -20.46
CA LEU A 62 8.66 18.73 -21.74
C LEU A 62 10.13 18.70 -22.18
N HIS A 63 11.08 18.58 -21.25
CA HIS A 63 12.51 18.61 -21.53
C HIS A 63 13.15 17.22 -21.66
N TYR A 64 12.66 16.23 -20.90
CA TYR A 64 13.26 14.90 -20.82
C TYR A 64 12.26 13.80 -21.12
N GLN A 65 12.61 12.87 -22.02
CA GLN A 65 11.83 11.64 -22.18
C GLN A 65 11.89 10.77 -20.93
N ASP A 66 13.06 10.73 -20.29
CA ASP A 66 13.28 10.11 -18.98
C ASP A 66 14.00 11.12 -18.07
N PRO A 67 13.31 11.74 -17.09
CA PRO A 67 13.94 12.66 -16.14
C PRO A 67 15.03 12.02 -15.27
N SER A 68 15.10 10.68 -15.18
CA SER A 68 16.09 9.97 -14.38
C SER A 68 17.54 10.26 -14.77
N VAL A 69 17.76 10.72 -16.01
CA VAL A 69 19.07 11.12 -16.53
C VAL A 69 19.78 12.19 -15.69
N LEU A 70 19.03 12.98 -14.92
CA LEU A 70 19.56 14.05 -14.07
C LEU A 70 20.24 13.54 -12.79
N PHE A 71 19.73 12.44 -12.21
CA PHE A 71 20.13 11.97 -10.88
C PHE A 71 20.63 10.51 -10.85
N SER A 72 20.39 9.74 -11.92
CA SER A 72 20.82 8.34 -12.04
C SER A 72 22.22 8.18 -12.65
N ALA A 73 22.82 9.27 -13.16
CA ALA A 73 24.18 9.24 -13.68
C ALA A 73 25.18 9.01 -12.52
N PRO A 74 26.10 8.03 -12.60
CA PRO A 74 27.18 7.96 -11.65
C PRO A 74 27.98 9.24 -11.75
N SER A 75 28.22 9.91 -10.61
CA SER A 75 29.09 11.09 -10.53
C SER A 75 30.33 10.85 -11.40
N PRO A 76 30.65 11.73 -12.37
CA PRO A 76 31.92 11.64 -13.06
C PRO A 76 33.00 11.77 -11.99
N ARG A 77 33.61 10.64 -11.61
CA ARG A 77 34.80 10.69 -10.76
C ARG A 77 35.90 11.29 -11.62
N GLU A 78 36.37 12.44 -11.15
CA GLU A 78 37.74 12.94 -11.21
C GLU A 78 38.63 12.24 -12.24
N GLU A 79 38.99 13.00 -13.27
CA GLU A 79 40.14 12.78 -14.12
C GLU A 79 41.42 12.70 -13.26
N SER A 80 41.69 11.56 -12.63
CA SER A 80 43.00 11.19 -12.08
C SER A 80 43.05 9.70 -11.81
N GLU A 81 43.09 8.92 -12.87
CA GLU A 81 43.92 7.71 -12.94
C GLU A 81 44.17 7.42 -14.41
N THR A 82 45.41 7.66 -14.82
CA THR A 82 45.96 7.36 -16.14
C THR A 82 45.50 5.99 -16.63
N PRO A 83 45.16 5.84 -17.93
CA PRO A 83 44.78 4.54 -18.47
C PRO A 83 45.91 3.54 -18.25
N PRO A 84 45.65 2.34 -17.70
CA PRO A 84 46.65 1.29 -17.71
C PRO A 84 46.97 0.95 -19.16
N ASP A 85 48.26 1.04 -19.47
CA ASP A 85 48.89 0.72 -20.74
C ASP A 85 48.28 -0.54 -21.37
N LEU A 86 47.61 -0.35 -22.51
CA LEU A 86 47.05 -1.43 -23.32
C LEU A 86 48.19 -2.10 -24.08
N SER A 87 48.97 -2.92 -23.37
CA SER A 87 49.70 -4.03 -23.99
C SER A 87 49.13 -5.34 -23.45
N PRO A 88 48.39 -6.12 -24.26
CA PRO A 88 48.07 -7.49 -23.90
C PRO A 88 49.39 -8.27 -23.94
N SER A 89 49.86 -8.75 -22.78
CA SER A 89 50.92 -9.76 -22.77
C SER A 89 50.40 -11.01 -23.49
N GLU A 90 51.14 -11.46 -24.50
CA GLU A 90 50.81 -12.57 -25.43
C GLU A 90 50.51 -13.91 -24.73
N GLU A 91 50.73 -14.01 -23.42
CA GLU A 91 50.60 -15.23 -22.64
C GLU A 91 49.14 -15.61 -22.34
N LYS A 92 48.20 -14.64 -22.38
CA LYS A 92 46.78 -14.90 -22.09
C LYS A 92 45.93 -15.32 -23.30
N LEU A 93 46.45 -15.15 -24.52
CA LEU A 93 45.74 -15.50 -25.75
C LEU A 93 45.88 -16.99 -26.16
N ARG A 94 46.78 -17.76 -25.53
CA ARG A 94 46.96 -19.19 -25.84
C ARG A 94 46.10 -20.15 -25.02
N SER A 95 45.50 -19.71 -23.91
CA SER A 95 44.84 -20.65 -22.98
C SER A 95 43.33 -20.80 -23.18
N GLU A 96 42.66 -19.91 -23.92
CA GLU A 96 41.18 -19.87 -23.97
C GLU A 96 40.58 -20.37 -25.31
N TRP A 97 41.39 -20.74 -26.30
CA TRP A 97 40.91 -21.17 -27.62
C TRP A 97 41.52 -22.50 -28.14
N SER A 98 41.98 -23.42 -27.28
CA SER A 98 42.43 -24.75 -27.76
C SER A 98 41.25 -25.67 -28.11
N PHE A 99 40.89 -25.68 -29.39
CA PHE A 99 39.94 -26.59 -30.05
C PHE A 99 40.59 -27.94 -30.44
N GLU A 100 41.14 -28.68 -29.48
CA GLU A 100 41.68 -30.03 -29.72
C GLU A 100 41.19 -31.03 -28.66
N ASN A 101 40.01 -31.62 -28.92
CA ASN A 101 39.81 -33.08 -28.87
C ASN A 101 38.34 -33.42 -29.11
N ILE A 102 37.97 -33.46 -30.38
CA ILE A 102 36.87 -34.31 -30.85
C ILE A 102 37.51 -35.35 -31.77
N GLN A 103 37.73 -36.57 -31.26
CA GLN A 103 37.68 -37.78 -32.08
C GLN A 103 37.37 -39.02 -31.22
N SER A 104 36.15 -39.52 -31.45
CA SER A 104 35.69 -40.91 -31.46
C SER A 104 36.70 -42.03 -31.21
N ASP A 105 36.36 -42.96 -30.29
CA ASP A 105 36.01 -44.33 -30.68
C ASP A 105 35.47 -45.17 -29.51
N SER A 106 34.86 -46.29 -29.89
CA SER A 106 33.79 -47.01 -29.23
C SER A 106 34.20 -48.21 -28.33
N ILE A 107 33.23 -48.66 -27.51
CA ILE A 107 33.07 -49.99 -26.87
C ILE A 107 34.03 -50.35 -25.72
N SER A 108 33.50 -50.44 -24.49
CA SER A 108 33.52 -51.67 -23.67
C SER A 108 33.03 -51.43 -22.23
N HIS A 109 32.30 -52.43 -21.71
CA HIS A 109 31.76 -52.55 -20.36
C HIS A 109 32.78 -52.29 -19.22
N LYS A 110 32.36 -51.59 -18.16
CA LYS A 110 32.19 -52.13 -16.79
C LYS A 110 31.92 -51.03 -15.75
N SER A 111 30.98 -51.36 -14.86
CA SER A 111 30.79 -50.89 -13.48
C SER A 111 31.98 -50.19 -12.83
N CYS A 112 31.75 -49.05 -12.16
CA CYS A 112 32.07 -48.82 -10.74
C CYS A 112 31.94 -47.34 -10.31
N HIS A 113 31.28 -47.14 -9.16
CA HIS A 113 31.40 -46.03 -8.19
C HIS A 113 31.31 -44.57 -8.67
N HIS A 114 30.13 -43.96 -8.49
CA HIS A 114 29.99 -42.51 -8.44
C HIS A 114 30.60 -41.94 -7.15
N HIS A 115 31.80 -41.38 -7.27
CA HIS A 115 32.32 -40.38 -6.34
C HIS A 115 31.51 -39.09 -6.49
N ARG A 116 30.76 -38.76 -5.44
CA ARG A 116 30.08 -37.48 -5.24
C ARG A 116 31.15 -36.38 -5.09
N HIS A 117 31.46 -35.69 -6.18
CA HIS A 117 32.23 -34.45 -6.13
C HIS A 117 31.35 -33.40 -5.46
N VAL A 118 31.64 -33.11 -4.20
CA VAL A 118 31.10 -31.94 -3.49
C VAL A 118 31.77 -30.73 -4.12
N SER A 119 31.05 -30.08 -5.04
CA SER A 119 31.42 -28.76 -5.53
C SER A 119 31.45 -27.80 -4.34
N GLN A 120 32.63 -27.25 -4.06
CA GLN A 120 32.79 -26.19 -3.06
C GLN A 120 31.83 -25.03 -3.38
N PRO A 121 31.14 -24.46 -2.37
CA PRO A 121 30.35 -23.24 -2.58
C PRO A 121 31.31 -22.13 -3.01
N GLN A 122 31.15 -21.63 -4.24
CA GLN A 122 31.83 -20.41 -4.64
C GLN A 122 31.38 -19.27 -3.72
N PRO A 123 32.30 -18.41 -3.25
CA PRO A 123 31.93 -17.24 -2.46
C PRO A 123 30.97 -16.38 -3.28
N PRO A 124 29.87 -15.88 -2.70
CA PRO A 124 28.93 -15.03 -3.42
C PRO A 124 29.69 -13.83 -3.97
N LEU A 125 29.66 -13.66 -5.30
CA LEU A 125 30.21 -12.49 -5.96
C LEU A 125 29.59 -11.26 -5.29
N ALA A 126 30.41 -10.49 -4.57
CA ALA A 126 29.96 -9.31 -3.86
C ALA A 126 29.27 -8.37 -4.86
N ARG A 127 27.94 -8.26 -4.75
CA ARG A 127 27.14 -7.38 -5.62
C ARG A 127 27.69 -5.97 -5.48
N ARG A 128 28.16 -5.40 -6.59
CA ARG A 128 28.65 -4.02 -6.60
C ARG A 128 27.46 -3.11 -6.30
N LYS A 129 27.51 -2.42 -5.16
CA LYS A 129 26.50 -1.42 -4.79
C LYS A 129 26.41 -0.36 -5.90
N CYS A 130 25.20 -0.09 -6.38
CA CYS A 130 24.88 1.00 -7.30
C CYS A 130 25.41 2.33 -6.73
N LYS A 131 25.98 3.18 -7.59
CA LYS A 131 26.47 4.53 -7.26
C LYS A 131 25.45 5.62 -7.61
N CYS A 132 24.22 5.23 -7.89
CA CYS A 132 23.15 6.13 -8.28
C CYS A 132 22.79 6.98 -7.05
N ARG A 133 22.66 8.30 -7.22
CA ARG A 133 22.28 9.17 -6.09
C ARG A 133 20.87 8.86 -5.63
N GLU A 134 20.01 8.56 -6.59
CA GLU A 134 18.61 8.23 -6.38
C GLU A 134 18.16 7.09 -7.30
N LEU A 135 16.98 6.55 -7.02
CA LEU A 135 16.36 5.49 -7.84
C LEU A 135 15.88 6.08 -9.16
N PRO A 136 16.02 5.37 -10.30
CA PRO A 136 15.49 5.84 -11.57
C PRO A 136 14.00 6.18 -11.55
N THR A 137 13.24 5.51 -10.68
CA THR A 137 11.79 5.68 -10.48
C THR A 137 11.43 6.93 -9.66
N ALA A 138 12.37 7.61 -9.00
CA ALA A 138 12.08 8.66 -8.02
C ALA A 138 11.19 9.78 -8.58
N PHE A 139 11.42 10.20 -9.83
CA PHE A 139 10.57 11.18 -10.50
C PHE A 139 9.11 10.69 -10.63
N HIS A 140 8.93 9.44 -11.06
CA HIS A 140 7.62 8.84 -11.26
C HIS A 140 6.91 8.58 -9.93
N ALA A 141 7.66 8.25 -8.88
CA ALA A 141 7.14 8.16 -7.52
C ALA A 141 6.54 9.49 -7.06
N ILE A 142 7.24 10.62 -7.27
CA ILE A 142 6.75 11.97 -6.91
C ILE A 142 5.51 12.34 -7.72
N LEU A 143 5.59 12.27 -9.06
CA LEU A 143 4.47 12.67 -9.91
C LEU A 143 3.23 11.81 -9.68
N GLY A 144 3.40 10.48 -9.64
CA GLY A 144 2.28 9.56 -9.40
C GLY A 144 1.67 9.75 -8.01
N SER A 145 2.50 9.94 -6.97
CA SER A 145 1.99 10.24 -5.62
C SER A 145 1.24 11.57 -5.56
N THR A 146 1.75 12.59 -6.25
CA THR A 146 1.09 13.89 -6.33
C THR A 146 -0.29 13.78 -6.96
N LEU A 147 -0.41 13.03 -8.07
CA LEU A 147 -1.69 12.78 -8.74
C LEU A 147 -2.65 11.97 -7.87
N PHE A 148 -2.14 10.98 -7.13
CA PHE A 148 -2.92 10.22 -6.15
C PHE A 148 -3.48 11.13 -5.04
N LEU A 149 -2.63 11.90 -4.37
CA LEU A 149 -3.03 12.83 -3.31
C LEU A 149 -4.02 13.88 -3.82
N PHE A 150 -3.77 14.42 -5.02
CA PHE A 150 -4.68 15.39 -5.64
C PHE A 150 -6.06 14.76 -5.93
N GLY A 151 -6.09 13.53 -6.45
CA GLY A 151 -7.33 12.78 -6.65
C GLY A 151 -8.10 12.58 -5.35
N ASN A 152 -7.43 12.29 -4.23
CA ASN A 152 -8.08 12.13 -2.93
C ASN A 152 -8.73 13.43 -2.44
N LEU A 153 -8.09 14.59 -2.63
CA LEU A 153 -8.69 15.87 -2.26
C LEU A 153 -9.91 16.21 -3.13
N ILE A 154 -9.88 15.85 -4.42
CA ILE A 154 -11.04 16.00 -5.32
C ILE A 154 -12.17 15.03 -4.92
N ALA A 155 -11.86 13.82 -4.47
CA ALA A 155 -12.86 12.88 -3.94
C ALA A 155 -13.55 13.43 -2.68
N GLN A 156 -12.80 14.10 -1.81
CA GLN A 156 -13.33 14.72 -0.59
C GLN A 156 -14.22 15.93 -0.88
N ASP A 157 -13.78 16.85 -1.75
CA ASP A 157 -14.58 18.00 -2.18
C ASP A 157 -14.40 18.28 -3.68
N PRO A 158 -15.34 17.83 -4.54
CA PRO A 158 -15.31 18.09 -5.98
C PRO A 158 -15.30 19.57 -6.38
N ASN A 159 -15.73 20.49 -5.49
CA ASN A 159 -15.83 21.92 -5.79
C ASN A 159 -14.47 22.64 -5.77
N VAL A 160 -13.41 21.99 -5.26
CA VAL A 160 -12.06 22.55 -5.25
C VAL A 160 -11.36 22.46 -6.61
N ALA A 161 -11.98 21.77 -7.58
CA ALA A 161 -11.52 21.72 -8.97
C ALA A 161 -11.63 23.11 -9.62
N LEU A 162 -10.55 23.55 -10.26
CA LEU A 162 -10.54 24.80 -11.02
C LEU A 162 -11.15 24.61 -12.42
N GLU A 163 -11.44 25.72 -13.11
CA GLU A 163 -12.01 25.68 -14.45
C GLU A 163 -11.17 24.81 -15.40
N GLY A 164 -11.85 23.85 -16.04
CA GLY A 164 -11.26 22.89 -16.98
C GLY A 164 -10.63 21.66 -16.33
N GLU A 165 -10.45 21.64 -15.01
CA GLU A 165 -9.98 20.46 -14.29
C GLU A 165 -11.13 19.45 -14.15
N PRO A 166 -10.86 18.14 -14.18
CA PRO A 166 -11.83 17.14 -13.77
C PRO A 166 -12.28 17.36 -12.33
N ASN A 167 -13.59 17.36 -12.09
CA ASN A 167 -14.18 17.41 -10.75
C ASN A 167 -14.49 16.00 -10.19
N THR A 168 -13.89 14.97 -10.79
CA THR A 168 -13.99 13.59 -10.33
C THR A 168 -12.59 13.06 -10.07
N PRO A 169 -12.39 12.13 -9.12
CA PRO A 169 -11.05 11.70 -8.74
C PRO A 169 -10.42 10.72 -9.74
N ILE A 170 -11.24 9.90 -10.42
CA ILE A 170 -10.79 8.82 -11.31
C ILE A 170 -9.75 9.26 -12.36
N PRO A 171 -9.90 10.38 -13.08
CA PRO A 171 -8.92 10.81 -14.06
C PRO A 171 -7.52 11.03 -13.47
N TYR A 172 -7.43 11.48 -12.21
CA TYR A 172 -6.16 11.67 -11.49
C TYR A 172 -5.55 10.35 -11.08
N TRP A 173 -6.34 9.43 -10.51
CA TRP A 173 -5.87 8.10 -10.14
C TRP A 173 -5.42 7.28 -11.34
N LEU A 174 -6.16 7.30 -12.45
CA LEU A 174 -5.74 6.64 -13.68
C LEU A 174 -4.46 7.26 -14.25
N ALA A 175 -4.28 8.58 -14.14
CA ALA A 175 -3.03 9.24 -14.55
C ALA A 175 -1.86 8.86 -13.62
N ALA A 176 -2.10 8.66 -12.32
CA ALA A 176 -1.10 8.16 -11.38
C ALA A 176 -0.64 6.75 -11.76
N LEU A 177 -1.58 5.84 -12.08
CA LEU A 177 -1.25 4.48 -12.55
C LEU A 177 -0.38 4.50 -13.81
N ASP A 178 -0.69 5.38 -14.77
CA ASP A 178 0.12 5.51 -15.98
C ASP A 178 1.56 5.93 -15.66
N VAL A 179 1.71 6.89 -14.75
CA VAL A 179 3.02 7.41 -14.34
C VAL A 179 3.83 6.32 -13.64
N PHE A 180 3.20 5.55 -12.74
CA PHE A 180 3.87 4.43 -12.08
C PHE A 180 4.27 3.34 -13.08
N GLU A 181 3.40 3.00 -14.02
CA GLU A 181 3.66 2.03 -15.08
C GLU A 181 4.80 2.49 -16.00
N THR A 182 4.83 3.77 -16.39
CA THR A 182 5.98 4.34 -17.13
C THR A 182 7.27 4.25 -16.32
N GLY A 183 7.22 4.54 -15.02
CA GLY A 183 8.37 4.46 -14.12
C GLY A 183 8.94 3.04 -13.99
N GLU A 184 8.08 2.04 -13.84
CA GLU A 184 8.47 0.63 -13.74
C GLU A 184 9.06 0.09 -15.07
N ASN A 185 8.53 0.58 -16.19
CA ASN A 185 8.98 0.21 -17.53
C ASN A 185 10.16 1.04 -18.05
N LEU A 186 10.74 1.92 -17.23
CA LEU A 186 11.97 2.62 -17.60
C LEU A 186 13.02 1.59 -18.02
N PRO A 187 13.77 1.82 -19.12
CA PRO A 187 14.79 0.88 -19.56
C PRO A 187 15.76 0.59 -18.40
N LYS A 188 15.65 -0.61 -17.80
CA LYS A 188 16.61 -1.12 -16.82
C LYS A 188 17.92 -1.34 -17.54
N ARG A 189 18.67 -0.25 -17.81
CA ARG A 189 19.89 -0.12 -18.64
C ARG A 189 20.27 -1.46 -19.28
N THR A 190 19.56 -1.83 -20.35
CA THR A 190 19.70 -3.10 -21.07
C THR A 190 21.06 -3.24 -21.77
N ASP A 191 21.89 -2.21 -21.69
CA ASP A 191 23.32 -2.30 -21.93
C ASP A 191 23.91 -3.17 -20.81
N GLY A 192 24.10 -4.47 -21.05
CA GLY A 192 24.63 -5.48 -20.11
C GLY A 192 26.00 -5.19 -19.45
N ARG A 193 26.46 -3.93 -19.49
CA ARG A 193 27.56 -3.34 -18.72
C ARG A 193 27.13 -2.70 -17.39
N SER A 194 25.86 -2.34 -17.21
CA SER A 194 25.37 -1.74 -15.95
C SER A 194 24.57 -2.76 -15.13
N THR A 195 25.26 -3.61 -14.38
CA THR A 195 24.69 -4.53 -13.38
C THR A 195 24.28 -3.78 -12.10
N CYS A 196 23.53 -2.70 -12.27
CA CYS A 196 23.01 -1.92 -11.17
C CYS A 196 21.71 -2.57 -10.70
N ASP A 197 21.80 -3.47 -9.71
CA ASP A 197 20.64 -3.93 -8.93
C ASP A 197 20.15 -2.76 -8.08
N ALA A 198 19.49 -1.77 -8.70
CA ALA A 198 18.81 -0.72 -7.96
C ALA A 198 17.70 -1.39 -7.12
N PRO A 199 17.58 -1.05 -5.83
CA PRO A 199 16.52 -1.61 -5.01
C PRO A 199 15.16 -1.15 -5.53
N GLU A 200 14.14 -1.95 -5.26
CA GLU A 200 12.75 -1.62 -5.56
C GLU A 200 12.35 -0.32 -4.84
N ASP A 201 11.59 0.53 -5.52
CA ASP A 201 11.04 1.75 -4.94
C ASP A 201 9.75 1.43 -4.16
N TRP A 202 9.93 1.09 -2.89
CA TRP A 202 8.82 0.70 -2.04
C TRP A 202 7.75 1.80 -1.92
N ARG A 203 8.13 3.09 -1.99
CA ARG A 203 7.17 4.21 -1.88
C ARG A 203 6.23 4.21 -3.06
N MET A 204 6.79 4.09 -4.27
CA MET A 204 6.01 3.99 -5.49
C MET A 204 5.06 2.79 -5.43
N ALA A 205 5.55 1.62 -5.01
CA ALA A 205 4.73 0.41 -4.90
C ALA A 205 3.57 0.56 -3.90
N ILE A 206 3.81 1.15 -2.72
CA ILE A 206 2.74 1.39 -1.74
C ILE A 206 1.69 2.33 -2.32
N VAL A 207 2.09 3.49 -2.86
CA VAL A 207 1.10 4.47 -3.38
C VAL A 207 0.37 3.93 -4.62
N TRP A 208 1.03 3.12 -5.44
CA TRP A 208 0.37 2.40 -6.53
C TRP A 208 -0.72 1.46 -6.00
N GLY A 209 -0.40 0.63 -5.01
CA GLY A 209 -1.39 -0.23 -4.36
C GLY A 209 -2.57 0.55 -3.80
N ARG A 210 -2.33 1.67 -3.09
CA ARG A 210 -3.38 2.54 -2.56
C ARG A 210 -4.25 3.17 -3.65
N THR A 211 -3.63 3.57 -4.77
CA THR A 211 -4.36 4.08 -5.94
C THR A 211 -5.32 3.02 -6.50
N LEU A 212 -4.90 1.75 -6.54
CA LEU A 212 -5.76 0.64 -6.97
C LEU A 212 -6.91 0.38 -5.98
N VAL A 213 -6.69 0.54 -4.67
CA VAL A 213 -7.76 0.46 -3.65
C VAL A 213 -8.82 1.55 -3.88
N CYS A 214 -8.41 2.80 -4.13
CA CYS A 214 -9.36 3.89 -4.43
C CYS A 214 -10.17 3.63 -5.72
N ILE A 215 -9.54 3.06 -6.75
CA ILE A 215 -10.25 2.69 -7.98
C ILE A 215 -11.20 1.50 -7.73
N ALA A 216 -10.82 0.56 -6.87
CA ALA A 216 -11.69 -0.55 -6.47
C ALA A 216 -12.93 -0.06 -5.71
N GLU A 217 -12.78 0.96 -4.87
CA GLU A 217 -13.89 1.61 -4.18
C GLU A 217 -14.88 2.24 -5.17
N GLU A 218 -14.38 3.03 -6.12
CA GLU A 218 -15.22 3.57 -7.20
C GLU A 218 -15.89 2.48 -8.04
N ALA A 219 -15.21 1.35 -8.26
CA ALA A 219 -15.81 0.23 -8.98
C ALA A 219 -17.00 -0.36 -8.20
N ILE A 220 -16.92 -0.44 -6.87
CA ILE A 220 -18.04 -0.86 -6.01
C ILE A 220 -19.18 0.16 -6.10
N GLU A 221 -18.87 1.46 -5.95
CA GLU A 221 -19.90 2.51 -5.96
C GLU A 221 -20.64 2.57 -7.29
N ARG A 222 -19.91 2.48 -8.40
CA ARG A 222 -20.47 2.47 -9.75
C ARG A 222 -21.19 1.18 -10.08
N SER A 223 -20.81 0.04 -9.52
CA SER A 223 -21.49 -1.25 -9.77
C SER A 223 -22.99 -1.21 -9.46
N LYS A 224 -23.42 -0.28 -8.60
CA LYS A 224 -24.83 -0.02 -8.29
C LYS A 224 -25.62 0.47 -9.52
N ASP A 225 -24.97 1.23 -10.40
CA ASP A 225 -25.59 1.85 -11.57
C ASP A 225 -25.14 1.21 -12.90
N THR A 226 -23.89 0.74 -12.97
CA THR A 226 -23.28 0.13 -14.16
C THR A 226 -22.32 -0.97 -13.74
N PRO A 227 -22.46 -2.22 -14.22
CA PRO A 227 -21.79 -3.39 -13.66
C PRO A 227 -20.28 -3.46 -13.91
N ALA A 228 -19.68 -2.49 -14.61
CA ALA A 228 -18.28 -2.54 -14.99
C ALA A 228 -17.61 -1.17 -14.81
N PHE A 229 -16.40 -1.17 -14.25
CA PHE A 229 -15.55 0.01 -14.23
C PHE A 229 -15.12 0.38 -15.66
N THR A 230 -15.40 1.62 -16.04
CA THR A 230 -15.00 2.18 -17.33
C THR A 230 -13.80 3.10 -17.15
N ALA A 231 -12.64 2.70 -17.64
CA ALA A 231 -11.45 3.55 -17.70
C ALA A 231 -11.52 4.54 -18.88
N GLU A 232 -12.64 5.27 -19.01
CA GLU A 232 -12.81 6.25 -20.09
C GLU A 232 -11.78 7.36 -19.96
N GLU A 233 -11.07 7.63 -21.05
CA GLU A 233 -10.05 8.66 -21.08
C GLU A 233 -10.66 10.00 -21.53
N PRO A 234 -10.55 11.05 -20.70
CA PRO A 234 -10.92 12.39 -21.13
C PRO A 234 -10.06 12.87 -22.29
N ALA A 235 -10.66 13.65 -23.20
CA ALA A 235 -9.90 14.33 -24.26
C ALA A 235 -9.10 15.49 -23.66
N TRP A 236 -7.86 15.22 -23.25
CA TRP A 236 -6.98 16.22 -22.64
C TRP A 236 -6.52 17.29 -23.63
N PRO A 237 -6.52 18.59 -23.25
CA PRO A 237 -5.84 19.63 -24.01
C PRO A 237 -4.36 19.29 -24.20
N LYS A 238 -3.79 19.57 -25.38
CA LYS A 238 -2.40 19.20 -25.71
C LYS A 238 -1.37 19.85 -24.79
N GLU A 239 -1.73 21.00 -24.24
CA GLU A 239 -0.91 21.80 -23.34
C GLU A 239 -1.06 21.38 -21.88
N SER A 240 -1.94 20.43 -21.57
CA SER A 240 -2.15 19.91 -20.22
C SER A 240 -1.09 18.86 -19.86
N PRO A 241 -0.61 18.82 -18.59
CA PRO A 241 0.18 17.72 -18.04
C PRO A 241 -0.38 16.34 -18.39
N PHE A 242 -1.71 16.17 -18.35
CA PHE A 242 -2.37 14.89 -18.61
C PHE A 242 -2.19 14.40 -20.05
N SER A 243 -2.14 15.32 -21.03
CA SER A 243 -1.87 14.95 -22.42
C SER A 243 -0.44 14.42 -22.59
N VAL A 244 0.54 14.97 -21.86
CA VAL A 244 1.93 14.51 -21.92
C VAL A 244 2.09 13.16 -21.23
N ILE A 245 1.42 12.94 -20.09
CA ILE A 245 1.36 11.64 -19.41
C ILE A 245 0.76 10.59 -20.35
N ALA A 246 -0.40 10.89 -20.94
CA ALA A 246 -1.07 9.98 -21.87
C ALA A 246 -0.19 9.61 -23.07
N ALA A 247 0.55 10.57 -23.63
CA ALA A 247 1.46 10.34 -24.75
C ALA A 247 2.70 9.49 -24.40
N ARG A 248 3.03 9.35 -23.12
CA ARG A 248 4.21 8.60 -22.61
C ARG A 248 3.90 7.20 -22.11
N ARG A 249 2.62 6.80 -22.16
CA ARG A 249 2.21 5.46 -21.73
C ARG A 249 2.90 4.36 -22.54
N PRO A 250 3.24 3.24 -21.90
CA PRO A 250 3.65 2.05 -22.63
C PRO A 250 2.55 1.57 -23.61
N PRO A 251 2.91 0.90 -24.72
CA PRO A 251 1.92 0.45 -25.72
C PRO A 251 0.87 -0.55 -25.18
N ILE A 252 1.23 -1.33 -24.17
CA ILE A 252 0.31 -2.20 -23.41
C ILE A 252 0.21 -1.55 -22.05
N THR A 253 -0.96 -1.02 -21.71
CA THR A 253 -1.20 -0.35 -20.43
C THR A 253 -2.09 -1.19 -19.55
N LEU A 254 -1.90 -1.05 -18.23
CA LEU A 254 -2.84 -1.59 -17.26
C LEU A 254 -4.26 -1.12 -17.53
N ARG A 255 -4.47 0.13 -17.98
CA ARG A 255 -5.80 0.68 -18.29
C ARG A 255 -6.64 -0.20 -19.21
N MET A 256 -6.02 -0.88 -20.18
CA MET A 256 -6.75 -1.82 -21.06
C MET A 256 -7.26 -3.04 -20.28
N SER A 257 -6.50 -3.50 -19.28
CA SER A 257 -6.86 -4.60 -18.39
C SER A 257 -7.82 -4.17 -17.27
N LEU A 258 -7.88 -2.87 -16.93
CA LEU A 258 -8.80 -2.34 -15.91
C LEU A 258 -10.24 -2.22 -16.42
N ALA A 259 -10.43 -2.11 -17.74
CA ALA A 259 -11.77 -2.01 -18.33
C ALA A 259 -12.54 -3.32 -18.08
N GLY A 260 -13.56 -3.25 -17.22
CA GLY A 260 -14.34 -4.42 -16.79
C GLY A 260 -13.72 -5.25 -15.66
N ALA A 261 -12.63 -4.78 -15.04
CA ALA A 261 -12.11 -5.38 -13.82
C ALA A 261 -13.12 -5.23 -12.67
N THR A 262 -13.29 -6.28 -11.88
CA THR A 262 -14.08 -6.22 -10.64
C THR A 262 -13.27 -5.55 -9.53
N ALA A 263 -13.93 -5.10 -8.46
CA ALA A 263 -13.24 -4.59 -7.26
C ALA A 263 -12.24 -5.60 -6.69
N ASN A 264 -12.58 -6.89 -6.73
CA ASN A 264 -11.68 -7.96 -6.29
C ASN A 264 -10.45 -8.10 -7.21
N ASP A 265 -10.60 -8.01 -8.53
CA ASP A 265 -9.46 -8.05 -9.45
C ASP A 265 -8.48 -6.90 -9.18
N LEU A 266 -9.02 -5.70 -8.95
CA LEU A 266 -8.23 -4.52 -8.59
C LEU A 266 -7.50 -4.69 -7.26
N MET A 267 -8.15 -5.32 -6.28
CA MET A 267 -7.53 -5.62 -4.99
C MET A 267 -6.41 -6.66 -5.10
N ILE A 268 -6.52 -7.66 -5.98
CA ILE A 268 -5.43 -8.61 -6.26
C ILE A 268 -4.21 -7.86 -6.84
N LEU A 269 -4.42 -6.93 -7.76
CA LEU A 269 -3.34 -6.07 -8.28
C LEU A 269 -2.75 -5.19 -7.17
N ALA A 270 -3.59 -4.62 -6.31
CA ALA A 270 -3.15 -3.82 -5.17
C ALA A 270 -2.28 -4.63 -4.20
N MET A 271 -2.67 -5.88 -3.92
CA MET A 271 -1.92 -6.80 -3.07
C MET A 271 -0.53 -7.11 -3.61
N ASP A 272 -0.35 -7.26 -4.93
CA ASP A 272 0.97 -7.44 -5.53
C ASP A 272 1.86 -6.23 -5.24
N GLN A 273 1.35 -5.02 -5.46
CA GLN A 273 2.09 -3.79 -5.18
C GLN A 273 2.38 -3.60 -3.68
N PHE A 274 1.41 -3.89 -2.81
CA PHE A 274 1.62 -3.86 -1.36
C PHE A 274 2.66 -4.88 -0.91
N SER A 275 2.64 -6.10 -1.46
CA SER A 275 3.62 -7.12 -1.11
C SER A 275 5.04 -6.67 -1.46
N ARG A 276 5.24 -6.09 -2.65
CA ARG A 276 6.51 -5.49 -3.08
C ARG A 276 6.91 -4.34 -2.15
N GLY A 277 6.00 -3.40 -1.91
CA GLY A 277 6.22 -2.25 -1.05
C GLY A 277 6.60 -2.65 0.37
N ILE A 278 5.79 -3.49 1.02
CA ILE A 278 6.01 -3.98 2.40
C ILE A 278 7.32 -4.75 2.50
N PHE A 279 7.69 -5.57 1.51
CA PHE A 279 8.93 -6.35 1.53
C PHE A 279 10.17 -5.46 1.43
N HIS A 280 10.12 -4.39 0.64
CA HIS A 280 11.25 -3.48 0.42
C HIS A 280 11.27 -2.27 1.36
N MET A 281 10.24 -2.11 2.18
CA MET A 281 10.12 -1.03 3.15
C MET A 281 11.20 -1.13 4.25
N PRO A 282 11.82 0.00 4.67
CA PRO A 282 12.84 -0.03 5.72
C PRO A 282 12.32 -0.57 7.06
N HIS A 283 13.06 -1.51 7.67
CA HIS A 283 12.72 -2.10 8.97
C HIS A 283 13.53 -1.44 10.11
N PRO A 284 12.88 -0.95 11.18
CA PRO A 284 13.56 -0.29 12.31
C PRO A 284 14.64 -1.17 12.99
N LEU A 285 14.37 -2.46 13.14
CA LEU A 285 15.24 -3.42 13.84
C LEU A 285 16.55 -3.73 13.09
N HIS A 286 16.61 -3.46 11.78
CA HIS A 286 17.83 -3.67 10.99
C HIS A 286 18.71 -2.42 10.92
N ALA A 287 18.18 -1.23 11.24
CA ALA A 287 18.94 0.01 11.24
C ALA A 287 19.91 0.12 12.44
N THR A 288 19.57 -0.47 13.58
CA THR A 288 20.35 -0.38 14.83
C THR A 288 21.57 -1.31 14.86
N HIS A 289 21.66 -2.30 13.97
CA HIS A 289 22.80 -3.22 13.87
C HIS A 289 23.89 -2.81 12.87
N ALA A 290 23.78 -1.62 12.26
CA ALA A 290 24.89 -1.04 11.51
C ALA A 290 26.05 -0.77 12.47
N GLN A 291 27.07 -1.64 12.43
CA GLN A 291 28.20 -1.62 13.36
C GLN A 291 28.83 -0.22 13.45
N PRO A 292 29.27 0.21 14.64
CA PRO A 292 30.14 1.37 14.75
C PRO A 292 31.37 1.14 13.84
N PRO A 293 31.85 2.17 13.12
CA PRO A 293 33.05 2.03 12.31
C PRO A 293 34.19 1.49 13.18
N PRO A 294 35.02 0.57 12.68
CA PRO A 294 36.15 0.08 13.44
C PRO A 294 37.05 1.25 13.83
N ASP A 295 37.21 1.46 15.15
CA ASP A 295 38.13 2.41 15.76
C ASP A 295 39.51 2.29 15.12
N GLY A 296 39.94 3.30 14.34
CA GLY A 296 41.29 3.28 13.78
C GLY A 296 41.62 4.19 12.60
N ALA A 297 40.77 5.14 12.19
CA ALA A 297 41.14 6.10 11.15
C ALA A 297 40.79 7.54 11.58
N GLU A 298 41.63 8.09 12.45
CA GLU A 298 41.79 9.53 12.60
C GLU A 298 42.51 10.05 11.35
N ASP A 299 41.80 10.40 10.27
CA ASP A 299 42.34 11.36 9.31
C ASP A 299 41.26 12.06 8.46
N MET A 300 41.58 13.29 8.10
CA MET A 300 40.73 14.39 7.64
C MET A 300 39.91 14.10 6.36
N SER A 301 38.57 14.15 6.47
CA SER A 301 37.71 14.86 5.49
C SER A 301 36.25 14.88 5.92
N THR A 302 35.78 16.10 6.17
CA THR A 302 34.38 16.49 6.33
C THR A 302 33.60 16.19 5.04
N ALA A 303 32.90 15.07 5.01
CA ALA A 303 31.72 14.88 4.17
C ALA A 303 30.61 14.29 5.05
N PRO A 304 29.48 14.99 5.25
CA PRO A 304 28.35 14.42 5.97
C PRO A 304 27.73 13.28 5.16
N PRO A 305 27.15 12.25 5.81
CA PRO A 305 26.33 11.26 5.12
C PRO A 305 25.03 11.92 4.62
N THR A 306 25.02 12.42 3.38
CA THR A 306 23.88 13.09 2.73
C THR A 306 22.77 12.13 2.27
N SER A 307 22.42 11.12 3.06
CA SER A 307 21.29 10.23 2.75
C SER A 307 20.41 9.89 3.96
N ALA A 308 20.59 10.60 5.08
CA ALA A 308 19.86 10.39 6.33
C ALA A 308 18.85 11.51 6.67
N THR A 309 18.67 12.52 5.83
CA THR A 309 17.80 13.67 6.14
C THR A 309 16.34 13.50 5.69
N ALA A 310 16.01 12.42 4.95
CA ALA A 310 14.64 12.12 4.53
C ALA A 310 13.95 11.02 5.37
N THR A 311 14.58 10.58 6.47
CA THR A 311 14.08 9.47 7.32
C THR A 311 13.40 9.92 8.60
N ASP A 312 13.42 11.20 8.96
CA ASP A 312 12.87 11.65 10.25
C ASP A 312 11.33 11.61 10.30
N ASN A 313 10.64 11.59 9.16
CA ASN A 313 9.16 11.54 9.10
C ASN A 313 8.59 10.16 8.73
N PHE A 314 9.44 9.17 8.39
CA PHE A 314 8.95 7.87 7.94
C PHE A 314 8.65 6.94 9.12
N SER A 315 7.38 6.54 9.26
CA SER A 315 6.96 5.49 10.20
C SER A 315 6.48 4.26 9.45
N ARG A 316 7.29 3.20 9.49
CA ARG A 316 6.91 1.90 8.91
C ARG A 316 5.58 1.38 9.46
N ALA A 317 5.34 1.60 10.75
CA ALA A 317 4.07 1.23 11.41
C ALA A 317 2.90 2.05 10.83
N LYS A 318 3.05 3.36 10.66
CA LYS A 318 2.02 4.22 10.05
C LYS A 318 1.63 3.72 8.65
N GLU A 319 2.61 3.38 7.82
CA GLU A 319 2.34 2.84 6.47
C GLU A 319 1.63 1.49 6.50
N LEU A 320 2.10 0.53 7.32
CA LEU A 320 1.44 -0.77 7.46
C LEU A 320 -0.01 -0.64 7.94
N TYR A 321 -0.22 0.21 8.95
CA TYR A 321 -1.55 0.47 9.48
C TYR A 321 -2.45 1.06 8.39
N THR A 322 -1.96 2.06 7.66
CA THR A 322 -2.70 2.73 6.58
C THR A 322 -3.12 1.72 5.50
N VAL A 323 -2.18 0.89 5.02
CA VAL A 323 -2.46 -0.13 4.00
C VAL A 323 -3.50 -1.14 4.49
N ALA A 324 -3.32 -1.70 5.70
CA ALA A 324 -4.25 -2.68 6.25
C ALA A 324 -5.64 -2.09 6.51
N HIS A 325 -5.69 -0.84 6.99
CA HIS A 325 -6.91 -0.10 7.25
C HIS A 325 -7.69 0.19 5.98
N GLU A 326 -7.05 0.72 4.94
CA GLU A 326 -7.70 1.00 3.64
C GLU A 326 -8.23 -0.28 2.99
N VAL A 327 -7.48 -1.38 3.05
CA VAL A 327 -7.94 -2.69 2.55
C VAL A 327 -9.15 -3.21 3.34
N LEU A 328 -9.15 -3.05 4.67
CA LEU A 328 -10.29 -3.47 5.49
C LEU A 328 -11.54 -2.62 5.22
N LEU A 329 -11.40 -1.30 5.09
CA LEU A 329 -12.52 -0.41 4.75
C LEU A 329 -13.16 -0.79 3.41
N LEU A 330 -12.36 -1.19 2.43
CA LEU A 330 -12.89 -1.69 1.17
C LEU A 330 -13.52 -3.08 1.34
N ALA A 331 -12.89 -3.97 2.12
CA ALA A 331 -13.41 -5.30 2.38
C ALA A 331 -14.82 -5.23 2.98
N GLU A 332 -15.11 -4.30 3.90
CA GLU A 332 -16.44 -4.08 4.45
C GLU A 332 -17.51 -3.78 3.38
N LYS A 333 -17.11 -3.20 2.24
CA LYS A 333 -18.00 -2.79 1.15
C LYS A 333 -18.19 -3.83 0.05
N LEU A 334 -17.40 -4.91 0.02
CA LEU A 334 -17.50 -5.92 -1.04
C LEU A 334 -18.81 -6.72 -0.91
N THR A 335 -19.50 -6.90 -2.03
CA THR A 335 -20.79 -7.60 -2.03
C THR A 335 -20.66 -9.11 -1.86
N VAL A 336 -19.53 -9.69 -2.31
CA VAL A 336 -19.32 -11.14 -2.28
C VAL A 336 -18.75 -11.56 -0.91
N PRO A 337 -19.45 -12.39 -0.12
CA PRO A 337 -19.01 -12.77 1.23
C PRO A 337 -17.61 -13.39 1.28
N ARG A 338 -17.27 -14.27 0.33
CA ARG A 338 -15.96 -14.92 0.28
C ARG A 338 -14.82 -13.93 0.03
N GLU A 339 -15.06 -12.89 -0.75
CA GLU A 339 -14.08 -11.84 -1.00
C GLU A 339 -13.88 -11.00 0.26
N ARG A 340 -14.96 -10.64 0.97
CA ARG A 340 -14.89 -9.98 2.30
C ARG A 340 -14.04 -10.76 3.28
N GLN A 341 -14.29 -12.07 3.40
CA GLN A 341 -13.52 -12.95 4.28
C GLN A 341 -12.02 -12.95 3.93
N TYR A 342 -11.71 -13.05 2.63
CA TYR A 342 -10.32 -13.08 2.15
C TYR A 342 -9.58 -11.78 2.48
N TRP A 343 -10.16 -10.64 2.13
CA TRP A 343 -9.53 -9.33 2.33
C TRP A 343 -9.46 -8.92 3.81
N ALA A 344 -10.48 -9.26 4.61
CA ALA A 344 -10.42 -9.05 6.07
C ALA A 344 -9.32 -9.90 6.72
N SER A 345 -9.15 -11.16 6.29
CA SER A 345 -8.07 -12.04 6.76
C SER A 345 -6.69 -11.51 6.34
N TRP A 346 -6.57 -11.01 5.11
CA TRP A 346 -5.35 -10.40 4.62
C TRP A 346 -4.97 -9.18 5.46
N ALA A 347 -5.92 -8.28 5.73
CA ALA A 347 -5.71 -7.11 6.57
C ALA A 347 -5.30 -7.50 8.01
N ASP A 348 -5.95 -8.50 8.63
CA ASP A 348 -5.55 -9.02 9.96
C ASP A 348 -4.10 -9.52 9.96
N SER A 349 -3.64 -10.15 8.88
CA SER A 349 -2.26 -10.63 8.78
C SER A 349 -1.23 -9.49 8.80
N VAL A 350 -1.55 -8.36 8.17
CA VAL A 350 -0.70 -7.16 8.19
C VAL A 350 -0.72 -6.50 9.57
N PHE A 351 -1.89 -6.40 10.22
CA PHE A 351 -2.00 -5.92 11.59
C PHE A 351 -1.26 -6.83 12.60
N GLU A 352 -1.26 -8.15 12.40
CA GLU A 352 -0.47 -9.08 13.22
C GLU A 352 1.04 -8.87 13.02
N GLN A 353 1.49 -8.63 11.79
CA GLN A 353 2.90 -8.33 11.51
C GLN A 353 3.37 -7.10 12.30
N MET A 354 2.54 -6.05 12.37
CA MET A 354 2.85 -4.83 13.14
C MET A 354 3.15 -5.09 14.62
N ARG A 355 2.60 -6.17 15.21
CA ARG A 355 2.83 -6.50 16.63
C ARG A 355 4.31 -6.73 16.96
N MET A 356 5.10 -7.14 15.97
CA MET A 356 6.53 -7.42 16.12
C MET A 356 7.43 -6.23 15.76
N GLU A 357 6.88 -5.17 15.17
CA GLU A 357 7.65 -4.11 14.53
C GLU A 357 7.36 -2.70 15.07
N ALA A 358 6.14 -2.46 15.57
CA ALA A 358 5.71 -1.16 16.05
C ALA A 358 6.07 -0.93 17.53
N ASP A 359 6.14 0.33 17.91
CA ASP A 359 6.05 0.72 19.31
C ASP A 359 4.67 0.31 19.84
N MET A 360 4.66 -0.77 20.62
CA MET A 360 3.45 -1.41 21.12
C MET A 360 2.76 -0.63 22.24
N ASP A 361 3.27 0.52 22.65
CA ASP A 361 2.55 1.38 23.59
C ASP A 361 1.59 2.30 22.82
N ASN A 362 2.06 2.92 21.73
CA ASN A 362 1.24 3.80 20.89
C ASN A 362 0.28 3.06 19.95
N TRP A 363 0.67 1.90 19.42
CA TRP A 363 -0.11 1.22 18.38
C TRP A 363 -1.03 0.10 18.87
N ARG A 364 -0.90 -0.34 20.12
CA ARG A 364 -1.62 -1.51 20.62
C ARG A 364 -3.13 -1.33 20.66
N GLY A 365 -3.61 -0.17 21.13
CA GLY A 365 -5.05 0.14 21.12
C GLY A 365 -5.62 0.11 19.69
N PRO A 366 -5.11 0.96 18.78
CA PRO A 366 -5.55 1.00 17.38
C PRO A 366 -5.48 -0.37 16.68
N ILE A 367 -4.35 -1.09 16.77
CA ILE A 367 -4.20 -2.42 16.17
C ILE A 367 -5.23 -3.40 16.74
N THR A 368 -5.40 -3.46 18.06
CA THR A 368 -6.33 -4.39 18.70
C THR A 368 -7.76 -4.15 18.21
N ARG A 369 -8.18 -2.88 18.14
CA ARG A 369 -9.50 -2.51 17.60
C ARG A 369 -9.65 -2.92 16.13
N MET A 370 -8.68 -2.59 15.29
CA MET A 370 -8.75 -2.90 13.85
C MET A 370 -8.77 -4.39 13.57
N ARG A 371 -8.04 -5.20 14.36
CA ARG A 371 -8.13 -6.66 14.27
C ARG A 371 -9.51 -7.18 14.66
N GLY A 372 -10.12 -6.60 15.69
CA GLY A 372 -11.53 -6.86 16.01
C GLY A 372 -12.44 -6.61 14.80
N LYS A 373 -12.25 -5.49 14.09
CA LYS A 373 -12.99 -5.19 12.85
C LYS A 373 -12.74 -6.19 11.73
N CYS A 374 -11.50 -6.69 11.56
CA CYS A 374 -11.21 -7.76 10.60
C CYS A 374 -12.02 -9.03 10.92
N TRP A 375 -12.03 -9.46 12.17
CA TRP A 375 -12.77 -10.66 12.60
C TRP A 375 -14.29 -10.47 12.55
N LEU A 376 -14.77 -9.26 12.85
CA LEU A 376 -16.17 -8.89 12.68
C LEU A 376 -16.57 -9.00 11.20
N THR A 377 -15.82 -8.37 10.29
CA THR A 377 -16.07 -8.42 8.84
C THR A 377 -16.06 -9.86 8.32
N TYR A 378 -15.11 -10.68 8.78
CA TYR A 378 -15.05 -12.09 8.44
C TYR A 378 -16.29 -12.87 8.93
N GLY A 379 -16.66 -12.67 10.20
CA GLY A 379 -17.80 -13.32 10.83
C GLY A 379 -19.12 -12.93 10.19
N SER A 380 -19.36 -11.63 9.97
CA SER A 380 -20.55 -11.11 9.32
C SER A 380 -20.69 -11.60 7.87
N ALA A 381 -19.59 -11.70 7.13
CA ALA A 381 -19.64 -12.29 5.80
C ALA A 381 -20.08 -13.77 5.82
N ARG A 382 -19.66 -14.55 6.83
CA ARG A 382 -20.15 -15.94 7.00
C ARG A 382 -21.61 -15.96 7.43
N LEU A 383 -22.01 -15.06 8.30
CA LEU A 383 -23.38 -14.91 8.76
C LEU A 383 -24.35 -14.71 7.59
N ASP A 384 -24.03 -13.84 6.63
CA ASP A 384 -24.88 -13.60 5.45
C ASP A 384 -25.17 -14.89 4.66
N GLU A 385 -24.17 -15.78 4.51
CA GLU A 385 -24.35 -17.10 3.86
C GLU A 385 -25.23 -18.04 4.71
N ILE A 386 -25.13 -17.95 6.04
CA ILE A 386 -25.89 -18.78 6.98
C ILE A 386 -27.35 -18.31 7.05
N GLU A 387 -27.59 -17.01 7.13
CA GLU A 387 -28.93 -16.42 7.17
C GLU A 387 -29.72 -16.76 5.91
N ALA A 388 -29.11 -16.67 4.73
CA ALA A 388 -29.74 -17.11 3.49
C ALA A 388 -30.18 -18.58 3.55
N ARG A 389 -29.34 -19.46 4.11
CA ARG A 389 -29.66 -20.89 4.29
C ARG A 389 -30.72 -21.14 5.36
N LEU A 390 -30.75 -20.33 6.42
CA LEU A 390 -31.79 -20.41 7.45
C LEU A 390 -33.14 -19.96 6.90
N GLN A 391 -33.17 -18.95 6.03
CA GLN A 391 -34.40 -18.52 5.34
C GLN A 391 -34.95 -19.58 4.38
N GLU A 392 -34.07 -20.40 3.79
CA GLU A 392 -34.45 -21.52 2.92
C GLU A 392 -34.84 -22.80 3.68
N ALA A 393 -34.60 -22.87 4.99
CA ALA A 393 -34.92 -24.04 5.80
C ALA A 393 -36.44 -24.16 6.03
N HIS A 394 -37.01 -25.32 5.76
CA HIS A 394 -38.46 -25.54 5.87
C HIS A 394 -38.86 -26.24 7.18
N SER A 395 -37.89 -26.64 8.00
CA SER A 395 -38.13 -27.33 9.27
C SER A 395 -37.04 -27.03 10.30
N ASP A 396 -37.39 -27.15 11.59
CA ASP A 396 -36.45 -26.95 12.70
C ASP A 396 -35.21 -27.85 12.58
N ALA A 397 -35.36 -29.08 12.09
CA ALA A 397 -34.25 -30.00 11.90
C ALA A 397 -33.26 -29.53 10.82
N GLU A 398 -33.75 -28.85 9.78
CA GLU A 398 -32.89 -28.23 8.75
C GLU A 398 -32.18 -27.00 9.30
N SER A 399 -32.89 -26.14 10.04
CA SER A 399 -32.31 -24.98 10.73
C SER A 399 -31.22 -25.40 11.71
N ASP A 400 -31.47 -26.43 12.53
CA ASP A 400 -30.48 -27.00 13.45
C ASP A 400 -29.26 -27.54 12.70
N ALA A 401 -29.47 -28.19 11.55
CA ALA A 401 -28.37 -28.67 10.71
C ALA A 401 -27.55 -27.53 10.09
N VAL A 402 -28.19 -26.40 9.73
CA VAL A 402 -27.50 -25.19 9.27
C VAL A 402 -26.68 -24.58 10.42
N LEU A 403 -27.25 -24.44 11.61
CA LEU A 403 -26.54 -23.92 12.79
C LEU A 403 -25.40 -24.83 13.27
N ALA A 404 -25.51 -26.14 13.03
CA ALA A 404 -24.47 -27.12 13.30
C ALA A 404 -23.41 -27.24 12.18
N SER A 405 -23.59 -26.53 11.06
CA SER A 405 -22.65 -26.60 9.94
C SER A 405 -21.29 -26.00 10.27
N GLU A 406 -20.25 -26.45 9.56
CA GLU A 406 -18.88 -25.94 9.70
C GLU A 406 -18.81 -24.42 9.52
N SER A 407 -19.52 -23.88 8.53
CA SER A 407 -19.60 -22.42 8.30
C SER A 407 -20.20 -21.67 9.50
N ALA A 408 -21.23 -22.23 10.15
CA ALA A 408 -21.81 -21.63 11.36
C ALA A 408 -20.88 -21.72 12.57
N VAL A 409 -20.09 -22.79 12.69
CA VAL A 409 -19.04 -22.89 13.72
C VAL A 409 -17.95 -21.85 13.47
N GLU A 410 -17.49 -21.69 12.23
CA GLU A 410 -16.50 -20.68 11.85
C GLU A 410 -17.02 -19.26 12.11
N ALA A 411 -18.27 -18.96 11.76
CA ALA A 411 -18.90 -17.65 12.00
C ALA A 411 -18.93 -17.31 13.50
N ARG A 412 -19.39 -18.25 14.33
CA ARG A 412 -19.39 -18.07 15.79
C ARG A 412 -17.98 -17.80 16.33
N HIS A 413 -17.00 -18.62 15.95
CA HIS A 413 -15.62 -18.44 16.38
C HIS A 413 -15.05 -17.09 15.94
N ALA A 414 -15.34 -16.63 14.73
CA ALA A 414 -14.91 -15.33 14.25
C ALA A 414 -15.54 -14.17 15.03
N LEU A 415 -16.85 -14.23 15.32
CA LEU A 415 -17.55 -13.22 16.12
C LEU A 415 -17.06 -13.22 17.57
N GLU A 416 -16.82 -14.38 18.18
CA GLU A 416 -16.21 -14.51 19.51
C GLU A 416 -14.82 -13.86 19.55
N LYS A 417 -13.98 -14.11 18.54
CA LYS A 417 -12.68 -13.45 18.37
C LYS A 417 -12.80 -11.94 18.26
N ALA A 418 -13.74 -11.45 17.46
CA ALA A 418 -13.99 -10.01 17.32
C ALA A 418 -14.35 -9.39 18.67
N MET A 419 -15.24 -10.03 19.44
CA MET A 419 -15.59 -9.61 20.79
C MET A 419 -14.38 -9.56 21.72
N GLU A 420 -13.55 -10.60 21.74
CA GLU A 420 -12.32 -10.62 22.57
C GLU A 420 -11.39 -9.43 22.25
N PHE A 421 -11.24 -9.09 20.96
CA PHE A 421 -10.45 -7.93 20.56
C PHE A 421 -11.07 -6.61 21.00
N PHE A 422 -12.38 -6.42 20.83
CA PHE A 422 -13.04 -5.18 21.25
C PHE A 422 -13.04 -5.01 22.77
N GLU A 423 -13.28 -6.08 23.54
CA GLU A 423 -13.18 -6.06 25.00
C GLU A 423 -11.76 -5.66 25.43
N ARG A 424 -10.74 -6.25 24.81
CA ARG A 424 -9.34 -5.89 25.07
C ARG A 424 -9.03 -4.45 24.69
N ALA A 425 -9.59 -3.94 23.59
CA ALA A 425 -9.42 -2.55 23.18
C ALA A 425 -10.04 -1.59 24.22
N LEU A 426 -11.24 -1.90 24.72
CA LEU A 426 -11.88 -1.14 25.80
C LEU A 426 -11.05 -1.16 27.09
N GLU A 427 -10.47 -2.31 27.46
CA GLU A 427 -9.58 -2.41 28.61
C GLU A 427 -8.31 -1.55 28.47
N LEU A 428 -7.72 -1.53 27.27
CA LEU A 428 -6.53 -0.73 26.99
C LEU A 428 -6.84 0.77 27.08
N SER A 429 -7.97 1.21 26.53
CA SER A 429 -8.42 2.60 26.58
C SER A 429 -8.94 3.05 27.94
N SER A 430 -9.29 2.11 28.84
CA SER A 430 -9.78 2.42 30.19
C SER A 430 -8.68 2.48 31.26
N ARG A 431 -7.42 2.16 30.90
CA ARG A 431 -6.31 2.25 31.85
C ARG A 431 -6.03 3.73 32.14
N PRO A 432 -6.17 4.20 33.39
CA PRO A 432 -5.74 5.53 33.74
C PRO A 432 -4.23 5.59 33.53
N ASP A 433 -3.77 6.45 32.62
CA ASP A 433 -2.36 6.77 32.53
C ASP A 433 -1.94 7.30 33.90
N ALA A 434 -1.14 6.52 34.61
CA ALA A 434 -0.87 6.70 36.04
C ALA A 434 -0.17 8.02 36.39
N ASP A 435 0.22 8.81 35.38
CA ASP A 435 0.98 10.05 35.52
C ASP A 435 0.31 11.29 34.91
N MET A 436 -0.92 11.22 34.37
CA MET A 436 -1.62 12.40 33.86
C MET A 436 -3.10 12.43 34.27
N ASP A 437 -3.44 13.32 35.22
CA ASP A 437 -4.82 13.75 35.57
C ASP A 437 -5.46 14.59 34.42
N LEU A 438 -5.26 14.21 33.17
CA LEU A 438 -5.87 14.87 32.02
C LEU A 438 -7.16 14.14 31.65
N ASP A 439 -8.23 14.92 31.51
CA ASP A 439 -9.52 14.44 31.00
C ASP A 439 -9.32 13.84 29.59
N PRO A 440 -9.79 12.62 29.30
CA PRO A 440 -9.63 12.00 27.98
C PRO A 440 -10.11 12.92 26.87
N THR A 441 -9.33 12.96 25.80
CA THR A 441 -9.59 13.80 24.62
C THR A 441 -10.91 13.40 23.96
N THR A 442 -11.52 14.32 23.21
CA THR A 442 -12.75 14.02 22.44
C THR A 442 -12.56 12.82 21.52
N GLN A 443 -11.40 12.73 20.86
CA GLN A 443 -11.06 11.64 19.95
C GLN A 443 -11.03 10.27 20.65
N GLU A 444 -10.49 10.20 21.88
CA GLU A 444 -10.46 8.96 22.66
C GLU A 444 -11.86 8.53 23.10
N ARG A 445 -12.72 9.49 23.47
CA ARG A 445 -14.12 9.21 23.83
C ARG A 445 -14.91 8.69 22.62
N ASP A 446 -14.71 9.30 21.46
CA ASP A 446 -15.37 8.88 20.22
C ASP A 446 -14.90 7.48 19.83
N ALA A 447 -13.59 7.20 19.90
CA ALA A 447 -13.03 5.87 19.64
C ALA A 447 -13.54 4.79 20.63
N LEU A 448 -13.72 5.15 21.90
CA LEU A 448 -14.31 4.29 22.92
C LEU A 448 -15.78 3.98 22.62
N SER A 449 -16.56 4.99 22.20
CA SER A 449 -17.96 4.80 21.80
C SER A 449 -18.05 3.88 20.60
N GLU A 450 -17.29 4.16 19.53
CA GLU A 450 -17.22 3.33 18.33
C GLU A 450 -16.87 1.87 18.67
N THR A 451 -15.92 1.65 19.59
CA THR A 451 -15.52 0.29 19.99
C THR A 451 -16.65 -0.45 20.71
N LYS A 452 -17.51 0.24 21.47
CA LYS A 452 -18.69 -0.37 22.10
C LYS A 452 -19.74 -0.74 21.07
N ASP A 453 -19.95 0.12 20.07
CA ASP A 453 -20.91 -0.12 19.00
C ASP A 453 -20.47 -1.35 18.17
N LEU A 454 -19.19 -1.44 17.83
CA LEU A 454 -18.61 -2.60 17.15
C LEU A 454 -18.67 -3.88 18.01
N LEU A 455 -18.51 -3.77 19.33
CA LEU A 455 -18.70 -4.91 20.23
C LEU A 455 -20.16 -5.40 20.20
N LEU A 456 -21.14 -4.49 20.19
CA LEU A 456 -22.55 -4.86 20.04
C LEU A 456 -22.84 -5.49 18.69
N GLU A 457 -22.26 -4.96 17.61
CA GLU A 457 -22.37 -5.51 16.26
C GLU A 457 -21.83 -6.94 16.17
N ALA A 458 -20.83 -7.31 17.00
CA ALA A 458 -20.35 -8.68 17.09
C ALA A 458 -21.26 -9.58 17.97
N VAL A 459 -21.77 -9.05 19.09
CA VAL A 459 -22.53 -9.83 20.08
C VAL A 459 -23.93 -10.20 19.58
N LEU A 460 -24.62 -9.27 18.93
CA LEU A 460 -26.02 -9.48 18.52
C LEU A 460 -26.17 -10.62 17.51
N PRO A 461 -25.39 -10.70 16.43
CA PRO A 461 -25.48 -11.86 15.53
C PRO A 461 -24.99 -13.17 16.16
N LEU A 462 -24.03 -13.08 17.10
CA LEU A 462 -23.57 -14.26 17.82
C LEU A 462 -24.68 -14.86 18.70
N LEU A 463 -25.56 -14.03 19.27
CA LEU A 463 -26.75 -14.50 20.00
C LEU A 463 -27.63 -15.38 19.14
N ASP A 464 -27.92 -14.93 17.92
CA ASP A 464 -28.80 -15.64 16.97
C ASP A 464 -28.18 -16.93 16.47
N LEU A 465 -26.85 -16.95 16.26
CA LEU A 465 -26.12 -18.15 15.84
C LEU A 465 -25.89 -19.17 16.96
N THR A 466 -26.14 -18.83 18.23
CA THR A 466 -25.81 -19.70 19.37
C THR A 466 -27.00 -20.59 19.76
N PRO A 467 -26.93 -21.92 19.55
CA PRO A 467 -28.06 -22.80 19.87
C PRO A 467 -28.23 -23.02 21.39
N GLU A 468 -27.12 -22.98 22.13
CA GLU A 468 -27.11 -23.27 23.57
C GLU A 468 -27.72 -22.11 24.38
N LYS A 469 -28.84 -22.39 25.06
CA LYS A 469 -29.55 -21.37 25.86
C LYS A 469 -28.67 -20.70 26.91
N SER A 470 -27.86 -21.47 27.67
CA SER A 470 -26.99 -20.91 28.71
C SER A 470 -26.01 -19.86 28.14
N LYS A 471 -25.40 -20.16 26.99
CA LYS A 471 -24.48 -19.24 26.32
C LYS A 471 -25.21 -18.02 25.77
N ARG A 472 -26.43 -18.19 25.22
CA ARG A 472 -27.26 -17.05 24.81
C ARG A 472 -27.60 -16.13 25.98
N ASP A 473 -27.97 -16.68 27.13
CA ASP A 473 -28.28 -15.87 28.31
C ASP A 473 -27.03 -15.07 28.78
N GLU A 474 -25.84 -15.65 28.68
CA GLU A 474 -24.56 -14.97 28.97
C GLU A 474 -24.26 -13.84 27.97
N LEU A 475 -24.42 -14.11 26.67
CA LEU A 475 -24.24 -13.12 25.60
C LEU A 475 -25.27 -11.98 25.72
N TYR A 476 -26.51 -12.27 26.11
CA TYR A 476 -27.56 -11.28 26.33
C TYR A 476 -27.18 -10.37 27.48
N ALA A 477 -26.76 -10.94 28.62
CA ALA A 477 -26.30 -10.17 29.77
C ALA A 477 -25.07 -9.30 29.42
N ARG A 478 -24.22 -9.77 28.51
CA ARG A 478 -23.09 -9.01 27.98
C ARG A 478 -23.55 -7.85 27.08
N ALA A 479 -24.45 -8.08 26.13
CA ALA A 479 -25.02 -7.04 25.27
C ALA A 479 -25.67 -5.91 26.09
N VAL A 480 -26.48 -6.26 27.09
CA VAL A 480 -27.12 -5.28 28.00
C VAL A 480 -26.09 -4.47 28.81
N ARG A 481 -24.98 -5.10 29.21
CA ARG A 481 -23.91 -4.40 29.95
C ARG A 481 -23.21 -3.35 29.09
N VAL A 482 -23.05 -3.63 27.80
CA VAL A 482 -22.32 -2.76 26.87
C VAL A 482 -23.23 -1.65 26.34
N GLY A 483 -24.42 -1.99 25.86
CA GLY A 483 -25.35 -1.05 25.21
C GLY A 483 -26.44 -0.47 26.11
N GLY A 484 -26.51 -0.87 27.37
CA GLY A 484 -27.43 -0.29 28.35
C GLY A 484 -28.91 -0.50 28.00
N GLU A 485 -29.73 0.52 28.24
CA GLU A 485 -31.19 0.48 28.04
C GLU A 485 -31.59 0.33 26.58
N ASP A 486 -30.80 0.83 25.64
CA ASP A 486 -31.14 0.81 24.21
C ASP A 486 -31.17 -0.63 23.67
N VAL A 487 -30.21 -1.47 24.09
CA VAL A 487 -30.19 -2.90 23.75
C VAL A 487 -31.35 -3.65 24.40
N VAL A 488 -31.73 -3.28 25.62
CA VAL A 488 -32.89 -3.88 26.29
C VAL A 488 -34.17 -3.62 25.50
N ARG A 489 -34.38 -2.39 25.02
CA ARG A 489 -35.52 -2.03 24.18
C ARG A 489 -35.50 -2.78 22.85
N LEU A 490 -34.33 -2.86 22.20
CA LEU A 490 -34.17 -3.59 20.94
C LEU A 490 -34.55 -5.07 21.07
N LEU A 491 -34.13 -5.74 22.15
CA LEU A 491 -34.31 -7.18 22.33
C LEU A 491 -35.67 -7.57 22.93
N GLN A 492 -36.33 -6.66 23.67
CA GLN A 492 -37.67 -6.91 24.20
C GLN A 492 -38.77 -6.72 23.14
N GLY A 493 -38.42 -6.12 21.99
CA GLY A 493 -39.37 -5.64 21.00
C GLY A 493 -40.11 -4.41 21.54
N ASP A 494 -40.37 -3.41 20.69
CA ASP A 494 -41.35 -2.40 21.06
C ASP A 494 -42.65 -3.15 21.38
N PRO A 495 -43.28 -2.94 22.54
CA PRO A 495 -44.62 -3.45 22.76
C PRO A 495 -45.47 -2.81 21.68
N MET A 496 -45.75 -3.57 20.61
CA MET A 496 -46.67 -3.17 19.56
C MET A 496 -47.90 -2.62 20.27
N ASP A 497 -48.25 -1.38 19.98
CA ASP A 497 -49.48 -0.75 20.44
C ASP A 497 -50.65 -1.65 20.00
N GLU A 498 -51.02 -2.61 20.84
CA GLU A 498 -52.16 -3.53 20.65
C GLU A 498 -53.50 -2.81 20.90
N ASP A 499 -53.48 -1.48 21.10
CA ASP A 499 -54.64 -0.67 21.41
C ASP A 499 -54.90 0.39 20.33
N GLU A 500 -55.55 0.01 19.22
CA GLU A 500 -56.46 0.89 18.46
C GLU A 500 -57.40 0.04 17.57
N ASP A 501 -58.41 -0.54 18.23
CA ASP A 501 -59.65 -1.08 17.62
C ASP A 501 -60.64 0.02 17.20
#